data_AF-A0A9D5JR77-F1
#
_entry.id   AF-A0A9D5JR77-F1
#
_cell.length_a   1.000
_cell.length_b   1.000
_cell.length_c   1.000
_cell.angle_alpha   90.00
_cell.angle_beta   90.00
_cell.angle_gamma   90.00
#
_symmetry.space_group_name_H-M   'P 1'
#
loop_
_entity.id
_entity.type
_entity.pdbx_description
1 polymer ?
#
loop_
_entity_poly.entity_id
_entity_poly.type
_entity_poly.pdbx_seq_one_letter_code
_entity_poly.pdbx_strand_id
1 'polypeptide(L)'
;MTDPNERSKTLSEMTLEERVAFVKDVERFNKYRLKHPDEPVDLHEAYLDGAKLNGADLNVADLSGANLTEAFGLTSASLVGVNWTGVRGVRREIVQASHLLTQATIAFADD
;
A
#
# COMPACT_ATOMS: atom_id res chain seq x y z
N MET A 1 -5.00 28.70 -16.02
CA MET A 1 -4.83 27.89 -17.24
C MET A 1 -3.94 26.72 -16.86
N THR A 2 -4.51 25.55 -16.66
CA THR A 2 -3.73 24.31 -16.44
C THR A 2 -3.25 23.83 -17.80
N ASP A 3 -1.96 23.53 -17.90
CA ASP A 3 -1.33 23.08 -19.14
C ASP A 3 -2.01 21.79 -19.64
N PRO A 4 -2.50 21.73 -20.90
CA PRO A 4 -3.16 20.54 -21.44
C PRO A 4 -2.21 19.34 -21.66
N ASN A 5 -0.91 19.54 -21.40
CA ASN A 5 0.14 18.54 -21.55
C ASN A 5 0.77 18.08 -20.22
N GLU A 6 0.25 18.53 -19.07
CA GLU A 6 0.70 18.05 -17.77
C GLU A 6 0.04 16.68 -17.49
N ARG A 7 0.46 15.63 -18.21
CA ARG A 7 0.12 14.26 -17.82
C ARG A 7 0.72 14.05 -16.43
N SER A 8 -0.14 14.01 -15.42
CA SER A 8 0.27 13.65 -14.06
C SER A 8 0.93 12.28 -14.15
N LYS A 9 2.20 12.22 -13.76
CA LYS A 9 3.00 11.00 -13.72
C LYS A 9 2.19 9.89 -13.05
N THR A 10 2.01 8.78 -13.75
CA THR A 10 1.33 7.59 -13.22
C THR A 10 2.23 6.85 -12.23
N LEU A 11 1.68 5.93 -11.43
CA LEU A 11 2.48 5.15 -10.49
C LEU A 11 3.50 4.26 -11.23
N SER A 12 3.14 3.80 -12.42
CA SER A 12 4.03 3.01 -13.30
C SER A 12 5.28 3.78 -13.76
N GLU A 13 5.19 5.11 -13.82
CA GLU A 13 6.30 5.98 -14.23
C GLU A 13 7.18 6.39 -13.06
N MET A 14 6.73 6.17 -11.82
CA MET A 14 7.45 6.53 -10.60
C MET A 14 8.53 5.51 -10.24
N THR A 15 9.56 5.95 -9.52
CA THR A 15 10.46 5.03 -8.80
C THR A 15 9.74 4.42 -7.59
N LEU A 16 10.29 3.35 -7.02
CA LEU A 16 9.75 2.78 -5.78
C LEU A 16 9.74 3.81 -4.64
N GLU A 17 10.79 4.61 -4.50
CA GLU A 17 10.88 5.66 -3.48
C GLU A 17 9.80 6.73 -3.65
N GLU A 18 9.55 7.16 -4.88
CA GLU A 18 8.49 8.11 -5.20
C GLU A 18 7.11 7.52 -4.89
N ARG A 19 6.86 6.25 -5.25
CA ARG A 19 5.61 5.55 -4.92
C ARG A 19 5.42 5.43 -3.40
N VAL A 20 6.47 5.10 -2.67
CA VAL A 20 6.45 5.01 -1.20
C VAL A 20 6.11 6.37 -0.59
N ALA A 21 6.78 7.44 -1.03
CA ALA A 21 6.50 8.79 -0.56
C ALA A 21 5.06 9.21 -0.90
N PHE A 22 4.58 8.83 -2.08
CA PHE A 22 3.23 9.14 -2.55
C PHE A 22 2.15 8.42 -1.73
N VAL A 23 2.34 7.13 -1.45
CA VAL A 23 1.43 6.30 -0.62
C VAL A 23 1.40 6.79 0.83
N LYS A 24 2.50 7.33 1.36
CA LYS A 24 2.54 7.94 2.70
C LYS A 24 1.69 9.22 2.80
N ASP A 25 1.40 9.88 1.68
CA ASP A 25 0.40 10.95 1.58
C ASP A 25 -0.96 10.36 1.19
N VAL A 26 -1.66 9.80 2.19
CA VAL A 26 -2.91 9.05 1.97
C VAL A 26 -3.99 9.88 1.28
N GLU A 27 -4.12 11.17 1.59
CA GLU A 27 -5.14 12.01 0.96
C GLU A 27 -4.86 12.15 -0.54
N ARG A 28 -3.61 12.45 -0.90
CA ARG A 28 -3.21 12.59 -2.29
C ARG A 28 -3.28 11.25 -3.04
N PHE A 29 -2.83 10.18 -2.41
CA PHE A 29 -2.89 8.83 -2.97
C PHE A 29 -4.33 8.38 -3.22
N ASN A 30 -5.24 8.60 -2.27
CA ASN A 30 -6.65 8.25 -2.45
C ASN A 30 -7.32 9.07 -3.56
N LYS A 31 -7.01 10.37 -3.68
CA LYS A 31 -7.49 11.21 -4.81
C LYS A 31 -7.00 10.69 -6.16
N TYR A 32 -5.80 10.12 -6.21
CA TYR A 32 -5.28 9.46 -7.40
C TYR A 32 -6.04 8.16 -7.70
N ARG A 33 -6.21 7.30 -6.69
CA ARG A 33 -6.94 6.03 -6.82
C ARG A 33 -8.38 6.19 -7.27
N LEU A 34 -9.06 7.28 -6.88
CA LEU A 34 -10.39 7.62 -7.41
C LEU A 34 -10.44 7.80 -8.94
N LYS A 35 -9.32 8.25 -9.54
CA LYS A 35 -9.19 8.42 -11.00
C LYS A 35 -8.57 7.20 -11.68
N HIS A 36 -7.86 6.38 -10.92
CA HIS A 36 -7.09 5.23 -11.39
C HIS A 36 -7.38 3.98 -10.53
N PRO A 37 -8.64 3.52 -10.42
CA PRO A 37 -9.01 2.43 -9.51
C PRO A 37 -8.41 1.08 -9.90
N ASP A 38 -8.15 0.88 -11.19
CA ASP A 38 -7.64 -0.38 -11.75
C ASP A 38 -6.13 -0.37 -11.98
N GLU A 39 -5.44 0.76 -11.72
CA GLU A 39 -4.00 0.82 -11.90
C GLU A 39 -3.29 0.04 -10.78
N PRO A 40 -2.43 -0.93 -11.11
CA PRO A 40 -1.70 -1.69 -10.11
C PRO A 40 -0.70 -0.79 -9.38
N VAL A 41 -0.58 -1.02 -8.07
CA VAL A 41 0.37 -0.30 -7.21
C VAL A 41 1.51 -1.24 -6.84
N ASP A 42 2.65 -1.07 -7.49
CA ASP A 42 3.85 -1.86 -7.20
C ASP A 42 4.62 -1.30 -6.00
N LEU A 43 4.58 -2.01 -4.88
CA LEU A 43 5.29 -1.73 -3.65
C LEU A 43 6.12 -2.95 -3.22
N HIS A 44 6.58 -3.76 -4.18
CA HIS A 44 7.47 -4.88 -3.93
C HIS A 44 8.72 -4.40 -3.15
N GLU A 45 9.01 -5.06 -2.03
CA GLU A 45 10.11 -4.73 -1.10
C GLU A 45 10.10 -3.28 -0.57
N ALA A 46 8.94 -2.61 -0.58
CA ALA A 46 8.82 -1.24 -0.10
C ALA A 46 9.13 -1.06 1.39
N TYR A 47 9.82 0.04 1.73
CA TYR A 47 10.04 0.49 3.10
C TYR A 47 8.91 1.43 3.56
N LEU A 48 7.89 0.83 4.18
CA LEU A 48 6.71 1.50 4.73
C LEU A 48 6.72 1.50 6.27
N ASP A 49 7.90 1.39 6.87
CA ASP A 49 8.07 1.48 8.32
C ASP A 49 7.53 2.81 8.86
N GLY A 50 6.80 2.73 9.97
CA GLY A 50 6.16 3.90 10.60
C GLY A 50 5.09 4.60 9.75
N ALA A 51 4.70 4.06 8.59
CA ALA A 51 3.77 4.73 7.68
C ALA A 51 2.37 4.88 8.31
N LYS A 52 1.75 6.04 8.08
CA LYS A 52 0.36 6.31 8.48
C LYS A 52 -0.56 6.01 7.30
N LEU A 53 -1.16 4.83 7.28
CA LEU A 53 -1.96 4.29 6.16
C LEU A 53 -3.48 4.27 6.46
N ASN A 54 -3.94 5.09 7.41
CA ASN A 54 -5.35 5.18 7.80
C ASN A 54 -6.23 5.49 6.58
N GLY A 55 -7.08 4.54 6.18
CA GLY A 55 -7.99 4.73 5.04
C GLY A 55 -7.32 4.70 3.66
N ALA A 56 -6.06 4.26 3.54
CA ALA A 56 -5.38 4.16 2.25
C ALA A 56 -6.07 3.13 1.32
N ASP A 57 -6.29 3.50 0.06
CA ASP A 57 -6.81 2.59 -0.98
C ASP A 57 -5.67 1.81 -1.64
N LEU A 58 -5.22 0.75 -0.96
CA LEU A 58 -4.18 -0.16 -1.42
C LEU A 58 -4.77 -1.36 -2.19
N ASN A 59 -6.00 -1.29 -2.68
CA ASN A 59 -6.58 -2.41 -3.41
C ASN A 59 -5.67 -2.82 -4.57
N VAL A 60 -5.55 -4.15 -4.78
CA VAL A 60 -4.69 -4.79 -5.80
C VAL A 60 -3.21 -4.38 -5.78
N ALA A 61 -2.72 -3.81 -4.68
CA ALA A 61 -1.30 -3.48 -4.53
C ALA A 61 -0.44 -4.75 -4.36
N ASP A 62 0.76 -4.73 -4.93
CA ASP A 62 1.78 -5.72 -4.63
C ASP A 62 2.65 -5.22 -3.47
N LEU A 63 2.46 -5.76 -2.27
CA LEU A 63 3.28 -5.47 -1.09
C LEU A 63 4.30 -6.59 -0.83
N SER A 64 4.53 -7.50 -1.77
CA SER A 64 5.40 -8.65 -1.51
C SER A 64 6.78 -8.23 -0.99
N GLY A 65 7.22 -8.80 0.12
CA GLY A 65 8.47 -8.45 0.79
C GLY A 65 8.51 -7.08 1.49
N ALA A 66 7.44 -6.28 1.45
CA ALA A 66 7.42 -4.95 2.05
C ALA A 66 7.57 -4.99 3.58
N ASN A 67 8.22 -3.95 4.12
CA ASN A 67 8.38 -3.75 5.55
C ASN A 67 7.32 -2.77 6.06
N LEU A 68 6.37 -3.25 6.85
CA LEU A 68 5.32 -2.47 7.52
C LEU A 68 5.53 -2.39 9.04
N THR A 69 6.76 -2.60 9.51
CA THR A 69 7.10 -2.46 10.94
C THR A 69 6.64 -1.10 11.46
N GLU A 70 5.89 -1.10 12.57
CA GLU A 70 5.29 0.10 13.15
C GLU A 70 4.37 0.90 12.21
N ALA A 71 3.90 0.36 11.09
CA ALA A 71 2.87 1.02 10.29
C ALA A 71 1.53 1.05 11.06
N PHE A 72 0.80 2.17 10.94
CA PHE A 72 -0.46 2.40 11.63
C PHE A 72 -1.61 2.64 10.65
N GLY A 73 -2.83 2.25 11.03
CA GLY A 73 -4.05 2.57 10.28
C GLY A 73 -4.42 1.58 9.17
N LEU A 74 -3.67 0.49 9.02
CA LEU A 74 -3.99 -0.57 8.06
C LEU A 74 -5.36 -1.25 8.32
N THR A 75 -5.89 -1.20 9.54
CA THR A 75 -7.24 -1.72 9.88
C THR A 75 -8.37 -0.97 9.19
N SER A 76 -8.15 0.29 8.79
CA SER A 76 -9.11 1.10 8.03
C SER A 76 -8.76 1.24 6.55
N ALA A 77 -7.62 0.68 6.11
CA ALA A 77 -7.22 0.67 4.71
C ALA A 77 -8.06 -0.32 3.89
N SER A 78 -8.21 -0.04 2.59
CA SER A 78 -8.79 -1.00 1.65
C SER A 78 -7.68 -1.90 1.11
N LEU A 79 -7.79 -3.21 1.41
CA LEU A 79 -6.72 -4.20 1.20
C LEU A 79 -7.18 -5.37 0.31
N VAL A 80 -8.21 -5.16 -0.51
CA VAL A 80 -8.79 -6.21 -1.36
C VAL A 80 -7.79 -6.59 -2.45
N GLY A 81 -7.49 -7.89 -2.56
CA GLY A 81 -6.61 -8.41 -3.60
C GLY A 81 -5.14 -8.04 -3.47
N VAL A 82 -4.72 -7.52 -2.31
CA VAL A 82 -3.30 -7.19 -2.06
C VAL A 82 -2.46 -8.46 -1.98
N ASN A 83 -1.26 -8.43 -2.57
CA ASN A 83 -0.27 -9.48 -2.39
C ASN A 83 0.53 -9.23 -1.10
N TRP A 84 0.38 -10.11 -0.12
CA TRP A 84 1.02 -10.00 1.20
C TRP A 84 2.21 -10.95 1.39
N THR A 85 2.65 -11.61 0.33
CA THR A 85 3.68 -12.64 0.41
C THR A 85 4.98 -12.06 1.00
N GLY A 86 5.43 -12.60 2.14
CA GLY A 86 6.68 -12.18 2.77
C GLY A 86 6.66 -10.77 3.39
N VAL A 87 5.48 -10.14 3.52
CA VAL A 87 5.34 -8.87 4.24
C VAL A 87 5.76 -9.05 5.70
N ARG A 88 6.46 -8.04 6.23
CA ARG A 88 6.96 -8.00 7.61
C ARG A 88 6.29 -6.89 8.43
N GLY A 89 6.18 -7.09 9.74
CA GLY A 89 5.75 -6.05 10.68
C GLY A 89 4.23 -5.81 10.75
N VAL A 90 3.41 -6.66 10.13
CA VAL A 90 1.93 -6.56 10.21
C VAL A 90 1.43 -7.14 11.52
N ARG A 91 0.61 -6.38 12.25
CA ARG A 91 -0.01 -6.84 13.50
C ARG A 91 -1.01 -7.97 13.24
N ARG A 92 -1.04 -8.98 14.12
CA ARG A 92 -1.95 -10.14 14.07
C ARG A 92 -3.42 -9.75 13.91
N GLU A 93 -3.82 -8.61 14.48
CA GLU A 93 -5.18 -8.05 14.41
C GLU A 93 -5.66 -7.78 12.97
N ILE A 94 -4.75 -7.45 12.06
CA ILE A 94 -5.08 -7.14 10.65
C ILE A 94 -5.30 -8.42 9.85
N VAL A 95 -4.58 -9.49 10.22
CA VAL A 95 -4.65 -10.80 9.56
C VAL A 95 -6.01 -11.46 9.72
N GLN A 96 -6.70 -11.19 10.83
CA GLN A 96 -8.03 -11.75 11.11
C GLN A 96 -9.16 -10.96 10.45
N ALA A 97 -8.99 -9.65 10.22
CA ALA A 97 -10.04 -8.77 9.71
C ALA A 97 -10.29 -8.94 8.20
N SER A 98 -9.26 -9.29 7.42
CA SER A 98 -9.42 -9.63 6.01
C SER A 98 -9.42 -11.14 5.83
N HIS A 99 -10.61 -11.71 5.63
CA HIS A 99 -10.86 -13.13 5.34
C HIS A 99 -10.10 -13.68 4.08
N LEU A 100 -9.29 -12.84 3.43
CA LEU A 100 -8.46 -13.13 2.25
C LEU A 100 -6.96 -13.33 2.57
N LEU A 101 -6.51 -13.05 3.81
CA LEU A 101 -5.10 -13.14 4.20
C LEU A 101 -4.61 -14.57 4.47
N THR A 102 -5.49 -15.56 4.34
CA THR A 102 -5.29 -16.96 4.76
C THR A 102 -4.27 -17.75 3.95
N GLN A 103 -3.62 -17.18 2.94
CA GLN A 103 -2.53 -17.84 2.18
C GLN A 103 -1.20 -17.09 2.22
N ALA A 104 -1.17 -15.85 2.71
CA ALA A 104 0.07 -15.10 2.78
C ALA A 104 0.88 -15.57 3.99
N THR A 105 2.08 -16.09 3.76
CA THR A 105 3.10 -16.31 4.80
C THR A 105 3.54 -14.96 5.36
N ILE A 106 2.69 -14.34 6.17
CA ILE A 106 3.04 -13.17 6.96
C ILE A 106 3.94 -13.70 8.06
N ALA A 107 5.21 -13.32 8.01
CA ALA A 107 6.14 -13.61 9.10
C ALA A 107 5.71 -12.76 10.29
N PHE A 108 5.01 -13.36 11.24
CA PHE A 108 4.84 -12.76 12.55
C PHE A 108 6.22 -12.72 13.18
N ALA A 109 6.83 -11.54 13.24
CA ALA A 109 7.90 -11.31 14.18
C ALA A 109 7.25 -11.32 15.57
N ASP A 110 7.47 -12.39 16.33
CA ASP A 110 7.22 -12.39 17.77
C ASP A 110 8.26 -11.45 18.41
N ASP A 111 7.90 -10.20 18.70
CA ASP A 111 8.40 -9.39 19.83
C ASP A 111 7.47 -8.17 20.08
#